data_AF-A0A4V6D3F2-F1
#
_entry.id   AF-A0A4V6D3F2-F1
#
_cell.length_a   1.000
_cell.length_b   1.000
_cell.length_c   1.000
_cell.angle_alpha   90.00
_cell.angle_beta   90.00
_cell.angle_gamma   90.00
#
_symmetry.space_group_name_H-M   'P 1'
#
loop_
_entity.id
_entity.type
_entity.pdbx_description
1 polymer ?
#
loop_
_entity_poly.entity_id
_entity_poly.type
_entity_poly.pdbx_seq_one_letter_code
_entity_poly.pdbx_strand_id
1 'polypeptide(L)' 'MADKAVEALNRDLLAAVNASSRAFMTHFVVDDKFVIRLAVGGSMTEMRHVRAAWELLKEKANDLIATGC' A
#
# COMPACT_ATOMS: atom_id res chain seq x y z
N MET A 1 0.65 20.04 -8.78
CA MET A 1 1.26 20.07 -7.43
C MET A 1 0.64 19.01 -6.51
N ALA A 2 -0.69 18.91 -6.38
CA ALA A 2 -1.33 17.89 -5.55
C ALA A 2 -0.98 16.44 -5.94
N ASP A 3 -0.87 16.16 -7.25
CA ASP A 3 -0.61 14.79 -7.75
C ASP A 3 0.76 14.24 -7.34
N LYS A 4 1.79 15.10 -7.25
CA LYS A 4 3.14 14.71 -6.81
C LYS A 4 3.20 14.36 -5.32
N ALA A 5 2.44 15.08 -4.48
CA ALA A 5 2.37 14.79 -3.05
C ALA A 5 1.65 13.46 -2.79
N VAL A 6 0.57 13.19 -3.54
CA VAL A 6 -0.16 11.91 -3.49
C VAL A 6 0.74 10.76 -3.99
N GLU A 7 1.49 10.97 -5.08
CA GLU A 7 2.45 9.99 -5.57
C GLU A 7 3.52 9.67 -4.51
N ALA A 8 4.14 10.68 -3.91
CA ALA A 8 5.14 10.48 -2.86
C ALA A 8 4.57 9.69 -1.68
N LEU A 9 3.38 10.08 -1.20
CA LEU A 9 2.70 9.38 -0.11
C LEU A 9 2.40 7.91 -0.45
N ASN A 10 1.94 7.63 -1.67
CA ASN A 10 1.67 6.25 -2.10
C ASN A 10 2.96 5.42 -2.23
N ARG A 11 4.08 6.03 -2.64
CA ARG A 11 5.39 5.37 -2.69
C ARG A 11 5.88 5.01 -1.29
N ASP A 12 5.78 5.94 -0.35
CA ASP A 12 6.18 5.72 1.04
C ASP A 12 5.29 4.67 1.72
N LEU A 13 3.99 4.72 1.47
CA LEU A 13 3.04 3.71 1.96
C LEU A 13 3.38 2.31 1.44
N LEU A 14 3.65 2.18 0.14
CA LEU A 14 4.04 0.90 -0.46
C LEU A 14 5.35 0.38 0.15
N ALA A 15 6.34 1.26 0.33
CA ALA A 15 7.61 0.90 0.93
C ALA A 15 7.42 0.41 2.38
N ALA A 16 6.61 1.12 3.19
CA ALA A 16 6.32 0.74 4.57
C ALA A 16 5.59 -0.61 4.68
N VAL A 17 4.61 -0.86 3.79
CA VAL A 17 3.89 -2.15 3.74
C VAL A 17 4.86 -3.28 3.39
N ASN A 18 5.68 -3.12 2.35
CA ASN A 18 6.62 -4.17 1.93
C ASN A 18 7.75 -4.39 2.96
N ALA A 19 8.21 -3.34 3.64
CA ALA A 19 9.21 -3.45 4.71
C ALA A 19 8.70 -4.22 5.94
N SER A 20 7.38 -4.24 6.18
CA SER A 20 6.77 -5.00 7.28
C SER A 20 6.94 -6.52 7.16
N SER A 21 7.25 -7.03 5.95
CA SER A 21 7.30 -8.47 5.62
C SER A 21 5.99 -9.25 5.87
N ARG A 22 4.89 -8.56 6.22
CA ARG A 22 3.56 -9.17 6.48
C ARG A 22 2.73 -9.31 5.21
N ALA A 23 2.98 -8.48 4.21
CA ALA A 23 2.37 -8.54 2.88
C ALA A 23 3.36 -7.99 1.85
N PHE A 24 3.19 -8.42 0.60
CA PHE A 24 3.91 -7.86 -0.54
C PHE A 24 2.93 -7.33 -1.56
N MET A 25 3.09 -6.07 -1.94
CA MET A 25 2.29 -5.40 -2.96
C MET A 25 3.21 -4.76 -4.00
N THR A 26 2.66 -4.52 -5.17
CA THR A 26 3.35 -3.84 -6.29
C THR A 26 2.69 -2.51 -6.60
N HIS A 27 3.30 -1.71 -7.46
CA HIS A 27 2.66 -0.52 -8.02
C HIS A 27 2.42 -0.66 -9.52
N PHE A 28 1.60 0.24 -10.04
CA PHE A 28 1.48 0.51 -11.46
C PHE A 28 1.27 2.01 -11.68
N VAL A 29 1.47 2.49 -12.92
CA VAL A 29 1.20 3.88 -13.30
C VAL A 29 0.08 3.87 -14.32
N VAL A 30 -1.04 4.54 -14.00
CA VAL A 30 -2.20 4.69 -14.90
C VAL A 30 -2.45 6.18 -15.08
N ASP A 31 -2.43 6.67 -16.32
CA ASP A 31 -2.61 8.09 -16.64
C ASP A 31 -1.72 9.00 -15.76
N ASP A 32 -0.43 8.67 -15.70
CA ASP A 32 0.59 9.34 -14.88
C ASP A 32 0.37 9.30 -13.35
N LYS A 33 -0.58 8.50 -12.86
CA LYS A 33 -0.85 8.34 -11.42
C LYS A 33 -0.26 7.05 -10.88
N PHE A 34 0.53 7.17 -9.83
CA PHE A 34 1.07 6.03 -9.08
C PHE A 34 -0.01 5.37 -8.23
N VAL A 35 -0.33 4.11 -8.52
CA VAL A 35 -1.34 3.32 -7.82
C VAL A 35 -0.73 2.08 -7.18
N ILE A 36 -1.23 1.70 -5.99
CA ILE A 36 -0.86 0.46 -5.31
C ILE A 36 -1.76 -0.67 -5.80
N ARG A 37 -1.17 -1.81 -6.13
CA ARG A 37 -1.86 -3.00 -6.62
C ARG A 37 -1.65 -4.17 -5.66
N LEU A 38 -2.76 -4.70 -5.15
CA LEU A 38 -2.83 -5.98 -4.44
C LEU A 38 -3.31 -7.07 -5.40
N ALA A 39 -2.40 -7.94 -5.84
CA ALA A 39 -2.73 -9.08 -6.69
C ALA A 39 -3.11 -10.30 -5.84
N VAL A 40 -4.41 -10.61 -5.74
CA VAL A 40 -4.93 -11.79 -5.03
C VAL A 40 -5.09 -12.94 -6.01
N GLY A 41 -4.34 -14.02 -5.81
CA GLY A 41 -4.42 -15.21 -6.69
C GLY A 41 -3.56 -16.40 -6.27
N GLY A 42 -2.92 -16.36 -5.09
CA GLY A 42 -2.14 -17.50 -4.60
C GLY A 42 -3.06 -18.66 -4.21
N SER A 43 -2.64 -19.89 -4.48
CA SER A 43 -3.42 -21.11 -4.18
C SER A 43 -3.73 -21.29 -2.68
N MET A 44 -2.89 -20.74 -1.81
CA MET A 44 -3.07 -20.74 -0.35
C MET A 44 -3.65 -19.41 0.18
N THR A 45 -4.04 -18.48 -0.70
CA THR A 45 -4.64 -17.22 -0.26
C THR A 45 -6.09 -17.43 0.16
N GLU A 46 -6.44 -16.90 1.32
CA GLU A 46 -7.77 -16.99 1.93
C GLU A 46 -8.23 -15.58 2.28
N MET A 47 -9.53 -15.42 2.55
CA MET A 47 -10.10 -14.11 2.94
C MET A 47 -9.43 -13.52 4.18
N ARG A 48 -8.96 -14.34 5.12
CA ARG A 48 -8.20 -13.86 6.29
C ARG A 48 -6.89 -13.16 5.90
N HIS A 49 -6.21 -13.64 4.85
CA HIS A 49 -4.97 -13.05 4.34
C HIS A 49 -5.25 -11.70 3.67
N VAL A 50 -6.31 -11.62 2.86
CA VAL A 50 -6.73 -10.36 2.20
C VAL A 50 -7.12 -9.31 3.24
N ARG A 51 -7.89 -9.69 4.26
CA ARG A 51 -8.26 -8.79 5.36
C ARG A 51 -7.03 -8.32 6.14
N ALA A 52 -6.10 -9.22 6.47
CA ALA A 52 -4.89 -8.86 7.17
C ALA A 52 -4.03 -7.86 6.38
N ALA A 53 -3.92 -8.03 5.05
CA ALA A 53 -3.22 -7.08 4.18
C ALA A 53 -3.91 -5.70 4.14
N TRP A 54 -5.25 -5.68 4.13
CA TRP A 54 -6.02 -4.43 4.19
C TRP A 54 -5.85 -3.69 5.53
N GLU A 55 -5.88 -4.41 6.65
CA GLU A 55 -5.65 -3.81 7.97
C GLU A 55 -4.23 -3.25 8.10
N LEU A 56 -3.21 -3.98 7.62
CA LEU A 56 -1.84 -3.50 7.57
C LEU A 56 -1.69 -2.23 6.70
N LEU A 57 -2.35 -2.18 5.55
CA LEU A 57 -2.31 -1.00 4.68
C LEU A 57 -2.88 0.24 5.39
N LYS A 58 -4.02 0.09 6.10
CA LYS A 58 -4.62 1.17 6.89
C LYS A 58 -3.73 1.58 8.06
N GLU A 59 -3.14 0.62 8.77
CA GLU A 59 -2.17 0.85 9.85
C GLU A 59 -1.03 1.77 9.34
N LYS A 60 -0.37 1.40 8.24
CA LYS A 60 0.75 2.16 7.68
C LYS A 60 0.34 3.50 7.09
N ALA A 61 -0.85 3.61 6.51
CA ALA A 61 -1.39 4.89 6.06
C ALA A 61 -1.60 5.85 7.24
N ASN A 62 -2.17 5.36 8.35
CA ASN A 62 -2.37 6.16 9.55
C ASN A 62 -1.04 6.59 10.18
N ASP A 63 -0.05 5.69 10.27
CA ASP A 63 1.29 6.00 10.78
C ASP A 63 1.93 7.16 9.98
N LEU A 64 1.86 7.09 8.64
CA LEU A 64 2.43 8.10 7.75
C LEU A 64 1.69 9.44 7.84
N ILE A 65 0.35 9.43 7.88
CA ILE A 65 -0.45 10.65 8.00
C ILE A 65 -0.23 11.31 9.36
N ALA A 66 -0.11 10.52 10.44
CA ALA A 66 0.15 11.04 11.79
C ALA A 66 1.56 11.64 11.92
N THR A 67 2.54 11.13 11.18
CA THR A 67 3.93 11.64 11.17
C THR A 67 4.09 12.91 10.31
N GLY A 68 3.13 13.20 9.44
CA GLY A 68 3.12 14.38 8.57
C GLY A 68 2.51 15.64 9.18
N CYS A 69 2.16 15.62 10.47
CA CYS A 69 1.68 16.77 11.27
C CYS A 69 2.80 17.39 12.11
#